data_AF-A0A7V9IFZ0-F1
#
_entry.id   AF-A0A7V9IFZ0-F1
#
_cell.length_a   1.000
_cell.length_b   1.000
_cell.length_c   1.000
_cell.angle_alpha   90.00
_cell.angle_beta   90.00
_cell.angle_gamma   90.00
#
_symmetry.space_group_name_H-M   'P 1'
#
loop_
_entity.id
_entity.type
_entity.pdbx_description
1 polymer ?
#
loop_
_entity_poly.entity_id
_entity_poly.type
_entity_poly.pdbx_seq_one_letter_code
_entity_poly.pdbx_strand_id
1 'polypeptide(L)'
;MTWPWEIVERDHDLQNPTSPEKIRLLGEYLRLSSASRVLDVACGKGGPALILASTYGCRIHGIEVRPTFADGARARIAAAGLDELVEIQTGDAAEAPLEPEAWDAALCLGAAFVWGTIADAAA
;
A
#
# COMPACT_ATOMS: atom_id res chain seq x y z
N MET A 1 -9.58 -13.87 17.45
CA MET A 1 -9.60 -12.63 18.25
C MET A 1 -9.40 -11.48 17.30
N THR A 2 -10.21 -10.43 17.40
CA THR A 2 -10.04 -9.19 16.61
C THR A 2 -8.66 -8.61 16.91
N TRP A 3 -7.85 -8.40 15.87
CA TRP A 3 -6.55 -7.76 16.02
C TRP A 3 -6.81 -6.32 16.50
N PRO A 4 -6.26 -5.86 17.64
CA PRO A 4 -6.70 -4.61 18.28
C PRO A 4 -6.71 -3.37 17.37
N TRP A 5 -5.80 -3.36 16.39
CA TRP A 5 -5.65 -2.27 15.42
C TRP A 5 -6.82 -2.18 14.44
N GLU A 6 -7.58 -3.25 14.21
CA GLU A 6 -8.82 -3.16 13.43
C GLU A 6 -9.85 -2.21 14.07
N ILE A 7 -9.81 -2.10 15.40
CA ILE A 7 -10.66 -1.19 16.17
C ILE A 7 -10.00 0.18 16.28
N VAL A 8 -8.74 0.24 16.72
CA VAL A 8 -8.03 1.51 16.98
C VAL A 8 -7.84 2.31 15.69
N GLU A 9 -7.52 1.63 14.59
CA GLU A 9 -7.24 2.26 13.31
C GLU A 9 -8.45 2.24 12.39
N ARG A 10 -9.65 1.88 12.88
CA ARG A 10 -10.86 1.77 12.07
C ARG A 10 -11.10 3.00 11.19
N ASP A 11 -10.92 4.18 11.78
CA ASP A 11 -11.23 5.46 11.16
C ASP A 11 -9.98 6.18 10.64
N HIS A 12 -8.82 5.49 10.59
CA HIS A 12 -7.60 6.03 10.01
C HIS A 12 -7.54 5.71 8.51
N ASP A 13 -7.39 6.79 7.73
CA ASP A 13 -7.12 6.71 6.29
C ASP A 13 -5.66 6.40 6.00
N LEU A 14 -4.76 6.94 6.83
CA LEU A 14 -3.32 6.68 6.79
C LEU A 14 -2.91 6.06 8.13
N GLN A 15 -2.42 4.82 8.09
CA GLN A 15 -2.09 4.01 9.27
C GLN A 15 -0.63 4.19 9.69
N ASN A 16 -0.13 5.42 9.58
CA ASN A 16 1.25 5.81 9.90
C ASN A 16 1.26 7.28 10.33
N PRO A 17 2.25 7.72 11.13
CA PRO A 17 2.41 9.12 11.55
C PRO A 17 2.93 10.00 10.39
N THR A 18 2.17 10.06 9.31
CA THR A 18 2.45 10.81 8.08
C THR A 18 1.24 11.65 7.69
N SER A 19 1.30 12.33 6.54
CA SER A 19 0.19 13.12 6.02
C SER A 19 0.05 12.94 4.51
N PRO A 20 -1.11 13.29 3.92
CA PRO A 20 -1.27 13.23 2.48
C PRO A 20 -0.23 14.04 1.70
N GLU A 21 0.20 15.18 2.23
CA GLU A 21 1.24 16.03 1.62
C GLU A 21 2.58 15.31 1.57
N LYS A 22 2.94 14.58 2.64
CA LYS A 22 4.18 13.79 2.68
C LYS A 22 4.12 12.59 1.72
N ILE A 23 2.94 11.97 1.56
CA ILE A 23 2.76 10.90 0.57
C ILE A 23 2.90 11.45 -0.86
N ARG A 24 2.34 12.62 -1.17
CA ARG A 24 2.56 13.25 -2.48
C ARG A 24 4.04 13.59 -2.69
N LEU A 25 4.71 14.17 -1.68
CA LEU A 25 6.15 14.45 -1.76
C LEU A 25 6.99 13.19 -2.03
N LEU A 26 6.63 12.06 -1.43
CA LEU A 26 7.23 10.76 -1.75
C LEU A 26 7.06 10.40 -3.23
N GLY A 27 5.84 10.57 -3.78
CA GLY A 27 5.56 10.36 -5.20
C GLY A 27 6.40 11.24 -6.13
N GLU A 28 6.57 12.52 -5.79
CA GLU A 28 7.46 13.44 -6.51
C GLU A 28 8.92 12.96 -6.53
N TYR A 29 9.45 12.55 -5.37
CA TYR A 29 10.83 12.07 -5.27
C TYR A 29 11.07 10.76 -6.02
N LEU A 30 10.07 9.89 -6.05
CA LEU A 30 10.08 8.67 -6.84
C LEU A 30 9.81 8.93 -8.33
N ARG A 31 9.46 10.17 -8.72
CA ARG A 31 9.11 10.58 -10.10
C ARG A 31 7.99 9.71 -10.68
N LEU A 32 6.99 9.43 -9.85
CA LEU A 32 5.85 8.61 -10.28
C LEU A 32 5.06 9.31 -11.37
N SER A 33 4.55 8.51 -12.30
CA SER A 33 3.71 8.96 -13.40
C SER A 33 2.69 7.87 -13.76
N SER A 34 1.84 8.14 -14.75
CA SER A 34 0.89 7.15 -15.25
C SER A 34 1.54 5.94 -15.93
N ALA A 35 2.82 6.02 -16.23
CA ALA A 35 3.62 4.89 -16.72
C ALA A 35 4.16 4.01 -15.59
N SER A 36 4.14 4.47 -14.34
CA SER A 36 4.76 3.78 -13.21
C SER A 36 3.90 2.65 -12.66
N ARG A 37 4.52 1.51 -12.36
CA ARG A 37 3.95 0.37 -11.62
C ARG A 37 4.60 0.27 -10.24
N VAL A 38 3.79 0.37 -9.20
CA VAL A 38 4.24 0.49 -7.80
C VAL A 38 3.74 -0.69 -6.99
N LEU A 39 4.60 -1.29 -6.18
CA LEU A 39 4.23 -2.27 -5.16
C LEU A 39 4.04 -1.56 -3.81
N ASP A 40 2.96 -1.86 -3.08
CA ASP A 40 2.74 -1.39 -1.70
C ASP A 40 2.64 -2.58 -0.74
N VAL A 41 3.73 -2.82 0.00
CA VAL A 41 3.89 -3.95 0.91
C VAL A 41 3.22 -3.66 2.24
N ALA A 42 2.29 -4.54 2.65
CA ALA A 42 1.45 -4.35 3.84
C ALA A 42 0.70 -3.01 3.77
N CYS A 43 -0.06 -2.84 2.68
CA CYS A 43 -0.69 -1.58 2.29
C CYS A 43 -1.83 -1.11 3.23
N GLY A 44 -2.23 -1.94 4.20
CA GLY A 44 -3.31 -1.64 5.13
C GLY A 44 -4.62 -1.32 4.39
N LYS A 45 -5.19 -0.15 4.65
CA LYS A 45 -6.44 0.34 4.04
C LYS A 45 -6.24 1.08 2.72
N GLY A 46 -5.05 1.00 2.11
CA GLY A 46 -4.77 1.58 0.80
C GLY A 46 -4.71 3.11 0.79
N GLY A 47 -4.50 3.76 1.93
CA GLY A 47 -4.41 5.21 2.04
C GLY A 47 -3.36 5.84 1.12
N PRO A 48 -2.09 5.40 1.18
CA PRO A 48 -1.05 5.86 0.26
C PRO A 48 -1.42 5.57 -1.20
N ALA A 49 -1.95 4.39 -1.49
CA ALA A 49 -2.33 3.99 -2.84
C ALA A 49 -3.37 4.93 -3.47
N LEU A 50 -4.44 5.26 -2.73
CA LEU A 50 -5.46 6.23 -3.17
C LEU A 50 -4.86 7.59 -3.51
N ILE A 51 -3.94 8.08 -2.67
CA ILE A 51 -3.31 9.40 -2.85
C ILE A 51 -2.39 9.38 -4.08
N LEU A 52 -1.53 8.38 -4.20
CA LEU A 52 -0.56 8.28 -5.29
C LEU A 52 -1.24 8.02 -6.64
N ALA A 53 -2.18 7.08 -6.71
CA ALA A 53 -2.89 6.77 -7.95
C ALA A 53 -3.74 7.95 -8.43
N SER A 54 -4.48 8.64 -7.53
CA SER A 54 -5.25 9.84 -7.92
C SER A 54 -4.37 11.02 -8.33
N THR A 55 -3.18 11.17 -7.74
CA THR A 55 -2.29 12.31 -8.03
C THR A 55 -1.47 12.09 -9.30
N TYR A 56 -0.92 10.88 -9.50
CA TYR A 56 0.06 10.59 -10.56
C TYR A 56 -0.48 9.68 -11.67
N GLY A 57 -1.65 9.06 -11.48
CA GLY A 57 -2.20 8.08 -12.40
C GLY A 57 -1.43 6.76 -12.46
N CYS A 58 -0.50 6.51 -11.52
CA CYS A 58 0.30 5.29 -11.48
C CYS A 58 -0.56 4.06 -11.14
N ARG A 59 -0.07 2.89 -11.55
CA ARG A 59 -0.67 1.60 -11.19
C ARG A 59 -0.06 1.09 -9.90
N ILE A 60 -0.89 0.63 -8.97
CA ILE A 60 -0.44 0.21 -7.65
C ILE A 60 -0.98 -1.20 -7.35
N HIS A 61 -0.09 -2.09 -6.94
CA HIS A 61 -0.43 -3.40 -6.40
C HIS A 61 -0.18 -3.39 -4.89
N GLY A 62 -1.23 -3.40 -4.10
CA GLY A 62 -1.15 -3.46 -2.65
C GLY A 62 -1.34 -4.89 -2.14
N ILE A 63 -0.52 -5.31 -1.18
CA ILE A 63 -0.69 -6.61 -0.50
C ILE A 63 -0.98 -6.35 0.96
N GLU A 64 -2.03 -6.96 1.50
CA GLU A 64 -2.42 -6.82 2.91
C GLU A 64 -2.86 -8.16 3.49
N VAL A 65 -2.28 -8.55 4.62
CA VAL A 65 -2.52 -9.84 5.26
C VAL A 65 -3.86 -9.89 6.00
N ARG A 66 -4.39 -8.74 6.42
CA ARG A 66 -5.67 -8.61 7.13
C ARG A 66 -6.83 -8.44 6.15
N PRO A 67 -7.74 -9.43 6.03
CA PRO A 67 -8.87 -9.33 5.11
C PRO A 67 -9.75 -8.10 5.35
N THR A 68 -9.98 -7.73 6.61
CA THR A 68 -10.78 -6.56 7.01
C THR A 68 -10.22 -5.24 6.47
N PHE A 69 -8.90 -5.07 6.46
CA PHE A 69 -8.23 -3.89 5.91
C PHE A 69 -8.19 -3.93 4.40
N ALA A 70 -7.88 -5.10 3.81
CA ALA A 70 -7.91 -5.29 2.37
C ALA A 70 -9.30 -5.01 1.77
N ASP A 71 -10.37 -5.50 2.39
CA ASP A 71 -11.75 -5.27 1.95
C ASP A 71 -12.14 -3.79 2.10
N GLY A 72 -11.72 -3.16 3.19
CA GLY A 72 -11.86 -1.72 3.38
C GLY A 72 -11.12 -0.91 2.31
N ALA A 73 -9.89 -1.31 1.95
CA ALA A 73 -9.11 -0.69 0.89
C ALA A 73 -9.85 -0.79 -0.46
N ARG A 74 -10.25 -2.00 -0.85
CA ARG A 74 -11.02 -2.24 -2.10
C ARG A 74 -12.28 -1.39 -2.16
N ALA A 75 -13.05 -1.34 -1.08
CA ALA A 75 -14.28 -0.53 -1.05
C ALA A 75 -14.01 0.97 -1.25
N ARG A 76 -12.93 1.49 -0.65
CA ARG A 76 -12.56 2.90 -0.79
C ARG A 76 -12.02 3.22 -2.19
N ILE A 77 -11.22 2.32 -2.76
CA ILE A 77 -10.70 2.41 -4.13
C ILE A 77 -11.85 2.44 -5.13
N ALA A 78 -12.82 1.54 -4.97
CA ALA A 78 -14.02 1.51 -5.78
C ALA A 78 -14.85 2.79 -5.66
N ALA A 79 -15.05 3.28 -4.44
CA ALA A 79 -15.76 4.52 -4.21
C ALA A 79 -15.06 5.75 -4.82
N ALA A 80 -13.74 5.69 -4.99
CA ALA A 80 -12.94 6.72 -5.64
C ALA A 80 -12.83 6.55 -7.17
N GLY A 81 -13.36 5.45 -7.73
CA GLY A 81 -13.28 5.15 -9.17
C GLY A 81 -11.86 4.82 -9.65
N LEU A 82 -11.04 4.23 -8.78
CA LEU A 82 -9.63 3.94 -9.04
C LEU A 82 -9.33 2.44 -9.24
N ASP A 83 -10.35 1.61 -9.44
CA ASP A 83 -10.21 0.14 -9.54
C ASP A 83 -9.29 -0.30 -10.69
N GLU A 84 -9.22 0.49 -11.78
CA GLU A 84 -8.34 0.23 -12.92
C GLU A 84 -6.86 0.55 -12.64
N LEU A 85 -6.60 1.33 -11.58
CA LEU A 85 -5.26 1.78 -11.20
C LEU A 85 -4.74 1.10 -9.93
N VAL A 86 -5.62 0.67 -9.01
CA VAL A 86 -5.20 0.11 -7.73
C VAL A 86 -5.82 -1.27 -7.52
N GLU A 87 -4.95 -2.28 -7.46
CA GLU A 87 -5.31 -3.64 -7.10
C GLU A 87 -4.90 -3.92 -5.65
N ILE A 88 -5.76 -4.63 -4.90
CA ILE A 88 -5.47 -5.08 -3.54
C ILE A 88 -5.55 -6.60 -3.48
N GLN A 89 -4.42 -7.24 -3.19
CA GLN A 89 -4.31 -8.66 -2.91
C GLN A 89 -4.37 -8.90 -1.40
N THR A 90 -5.27 -9.77 -0.96
CA THR A 90 -5.24 -10.26 0.43
C THR A 90 -4.25 -11.41 0.52
N GLY A 91 -3.23 -11.28 1.37
CA GLY A 91 -2.20 -12.31 1.53
C GLY A 91 -1.00 -11.85 2.33
N ASP A 92 -0.14 -12.79 2.67
CA ASP A 92 1.15 -12.48 3.27
C ASP A 92 2.11 -11.92 2.21
N ALA A 93 2.59 -10.70 2.41
CA ALA A 93 3.48 -10.05 1.45
C ALA A 93 4.88 -10.66 1.43
N ALA A 94 5.32 -11.38 2.47
CA ALA A 94 6.60 -12.09 2.47
C ALA A 94 6.59 -13.31 1.55
N GLU A 95 5.40 -13.90 1.31
CA GLU A 95 5.21 -15.12 0.53
C GLU A 95 4.53 -14.88 -0.82
N ALA A 96 4.17 -13.63 -1.12
CA ALA A 96 3.46 -13.30 -2.34
C ALA A 96 4.36 -13.49 -3.57
N PRO A 97 3.88 -14.19 -4.62
CA PRO A 97 4.63 -14.30 -5.86
C PRO A 97 4.66 -12.94 -6.54
N LEU A 98 5.86 -12.36 -6.65
CA LEU A 98 6.10 -11.10 -7.31
C LEU A 98 6.95 -11.31 -8.56
N GLU A 99 6.60 -10.63 -9.64
CA GLU A 99 7.43 -10.59 -10.85
C GLU A 99 8.70 -9.76 -10.55
N PRO A 100 9.90 -10.35 -10.65
CA PRO A 100 11.14 -9.59 -10.52
C PRO A 100 11.23 -8.50 -11.60
N GLU A 101 11.85 -7.38 -11.27
CA GLU A 101 12.11 -6.26 -12.20
C GLU A 101 10.85 -5.63 -12.84
N ALA A 102 9.66 -5.96 -12.36
CA ALA A 102 8.40 -5.48 -12.92
C ALA A 102 7.89 -4.16 -12.31
N TRP A 103 8.60 -3.61 -11.33
CA TRP A 103 8.14 -2.49 -10.50
C TRP A 103 9.11 -1.32 -10.60
N ASP A 104 8.59 -0.12 -10.85
CA ASP A 104 9.36 1.12 -10.85
C ASP A 104 9.66 1.61 -9.43
N ALA A 105 8.80 1.25 -8.47
CA ALA A 105 8.98 1.53 -7.05
C ALA A 105 8.31 0.47 -6.18
N ALA A 106 8.86 0.25 -4.99
CA ALA A 106 8.25 -0.54 -3.92
C ALA A 106 8.18 0.29 -2.64
N LEU A 107 7.02 0.29 -2.00
CA LEU A 107 6.74 0.97 -0.74
C LEU A 107 6.62 -0.07 0.37
N CYS A 108 7.21 0.23 1.52
CA CYS A 108 6.97 -0.50 2.77
C CYS A 108 6.94 0.53 3.90
N LEU A 109 5.76 1.07 4.18
CA LEU A 109 5.59 2.21 5.08
C LEU A 109 5.25 1.73 6.49
N GLY A 110 6.25 1.69 7.37
CA GLY A 110 6.06 1.29 8.77
C GLY A 110 5.81 -0.21 8.97
N ALA A 111 6.06 -1.04 7.96
CA ALA A 111 5.70 -2.46 7.96
C ALA A 111 6.86 -3.43 7.68
N ALA A 112 8.12 -2.98 7.82
CA ALA A 112 9.28 -3.83 7.51
C ALA A 112 9.37 -5.12 8.35
N PHE A 113 8.63 -5.20 9.46
CA PHE A 113 8.47 -6.42 10.25
C PHE A 113 7.80 -7.58 9.50
N VAL A 114 7.23 -7.33 8.30
CA VAL A 114 6.78 -8.38 7.36
C VAL A 114 7.88 -9.43 7.15
N TRP A 115 9.15 -9.01 7.11
CA TRP A 115 10.29 -9.91 6.93
C TRP A 115 10.99 -10.30 8.24
N GLY A 116 10.41 -10.01 9.40
CA GLY A 116 11.07 -10.17 10.70
C GLY A 116 11.78 -8.88 11.11
N THR A 117 13.08 -8.77 10.82
CA THR A 117 13.86 -7.55 11.10
C THR A 117 14.18 -6.78 9.82
N ILE A 118 14.58 -5.51 9.97
CA ILE A 118 15.07 -4.72 8.82
C ILE A 118 16.35 -5.33 8.21
N ALA A 119 17.14 -6.07 9.00
CA ALA A 119 18.31 -6.77 8.50
C ALA A 119 17.90 -7.94 7.60
N ASP A 120 16.84 -8.67 7.98
CA ASP A 120 16.29 -9.77 7.18
C ASP A 120 15.68 -9.24 5.86
N ALA A 121 15.03 -8.07 5.90
CA ALA A 121 14.48 -7.41 4.73
C ALA A 121 15.55 -6.93 3.72
N ALA A 122 16.78 -6.68 4.18
CA ALA A 122 17.86 -6.13 3.37
C ALA A 122 18.86 -7.19 2.88
N ALA A 123 18.73 -8.44 3.33
CA ALA A 123 19.57 -9.56 2.96
C ALA A 123 19.16 -10.15 1.61
#